data_AF-A0A1Y4EWI5-F1
#
_entry.id   AF-A0A1Y4EWI5-F1
#
_cell.length_a   1.000
_cell.length_b   1.000
_cell.length_c   1.000
_cell.angle_alpha   90.00
_cell.angle_beta   90.00
_cell.angle_gamma   90.00
#
_symmetry.space_group_name_H-M   'P 1'
#
loop_
_entity.id
_entity.type
_entity.pdbx_description
1 polymer ?
#
loop_
_entity_poly.entity_id
_entity_poly.type
_entity_poly.pdbx_seq_one_letter_code
_entity_poly.pdbx_strand_id
1 'polypeptide(L)'
;MVIAEAKEVLDNLDEYSNVQEEKDALQDAYDTAVAVYENEEATQDEVAEATLNLNAALAVMRRVPSRDALAELVNEMSNKDLSKYTSASAAAFRTALQEANAGLANPNLTEEKAKALIEGLETAEENLKTVSKGSGSGSSSTSNRRPTASTSGEGTAVAVSNGASAVAKAASVVSDTTINFTMKRGSAYCFKMTVVNGSNLTPSFTVGNGNVLKTQFVAKVGNDYYYRVYATGTPGQSTGVYTTLPGQNAVKHCTVTVG
;
A
#
# COMPACT_ATOMS: atom_id res chain seq x y z
N MET A 1 -30.66 12.81 -8.78
CA MET A 1 -30.97 11.58 -9.54
C MET A 1 -29.64 11.06 -10.03
N VAL A 2 -29.16 9.94 -9.49
CA VAL A 2 -27.75 9.51 -9.65
C VAL A 2 -27.39 9.29 -11.14
N ILE A 3 -28.34 8.82 -11.94
CA ILE A 3 -28.21 8.68 -13.40
C ILE A 3 -27.85 10.02 -14.09
N ALA A 4 -28.49 11.13 -13.71
CA ALA A 4 -28.22 12.44 -14.31
C ALA A 4 -26.82 12.96 -13.96
N GLU A 5 -26.38 12.71 -12.72
CA GLU A 5 -25.05 13.09 -12.22
C GLU A 5 -23.95 12.24 -12.87
N ALA A 6 -24.17 10.93 -13.00
CA ALA A 6 -23.30 10.04 -13.77
C ALA A 6 -23.19 10.43 -15.24
N LYS A 7 -24.29 10.86 -15.86
CA LYS A 7 -24.25 11.39 -17.23
C LYS A 7 -23.37 12.63 -17.35
N GLU A 8 -23.46 13.56 -16.41
CA GLU A 8 -22.61 14.77 -16.40
C GLU A 8 -21.11 14.43 -16.25
N VAL A 9 -20.78 13.40 -15.46
CA VAL A 9 -19.40 12.88 -15.35
C VAL A 9 -18.95 12.18 -16.63
N LEU A 10 -19.81 11.39 -17.27
CA LEU A 10 -19.53 10.72 -18.54
C LEU A 10 -19.32 11.71 -19.70
N ASP A 11 -20.16 12.74 -19.78
CA ASP A 11 -20.06 13.79 -20.81
C ASP A 11 -18.78 14.67 -20.65
N ASN A 12 -18.12 14.63 -19.47
CA ASN A 12 -16.89 15.37 -19.17
C ASN A 12 -15.72 14.45 -18.77
N LEU A 13 -15.64 13.22 -19.29
CA LEU A 13 -14.60 12.23 -18.93
C LEU A 13 -13.16 12.72 -19.09
N ASP A 14 -12.89 13.70 -19.95
CA ASP A 14 -11.57 14.30 -20.13
C ASP A 14 -11.14 15.15 -18.91
N GLU A 15 -12.10 15.67 -18.14
CA GLU A 15 -11.86 16.30 -16.83
C GLU A 15 -11.54 15.28 -15.72
N TYR A 16 -11.35 14.00 -16.02
CA TYR A 16 -11.03 12.96 -15.03
C TYR A 16 -9.72 12.21 -15.32
N SER A 17 -8.84 12.14 -14.30
CA SER A 17 -7.52 11.51 -14.37
C SER A 17 -7.54 10.00 -14.15
N ASN A 18 -8.73 9.40 -14.09
CA ASN A 18 -8.95 7.97 -13.94
C ASN A 18 -8.32 7.14 -15.07
N VAL A 19 -7.99 5.88 -14.78
CA VAL A 19 -7.59 4.93 -15.82
C VAL A 19 -8.80 4.55 -16.67
N GLN A 20 -8.57 4.12 -17.92
CA GLN A 20 -9.67 3.80 -18.84
C GLN A 20 -10.63 2.75 -18.24
N GLU A 21 -10.11 1.75 -17.52
CA GLU A 21 -10.90 0.72 -16.84
C GLU A 21 -11.90 1.29 -15.81
N GLU A 22 -11.58 2.39 -15.13
CA GLU A 22 -12.49 3.08 -14.19
C GLU A 22 -13.54 3.93 -14.95
N LYS A 23 -13.16 4.48 -16.11
CA LYS A 23 -14.07 5.23 -17.01
C LYS A 23 -15.10 4.28 -17.64
N ASP A 24 -14.63 3.13 -18.12
CA ASP A 24 -15.45 2.06 -18.68
C ASP A 24 -16.39 1.48 -17.60
N ALA A 25 -15.90 1.26 -16.37
CA ALA A 25 -16.74 0.80 -15.25
C ALA A 25 -17.84 1.80 -14.86
N LEU A 26 -17.62 3.12 -15.01
CA LEU A 26 -18.67 4.12 -14.84
C LEU A 26 -19.72 4.04 -15.95
N GLN A 27 -19.30 3.84 -17.20
CA GLN A 27 -20.20 3.67 -18.35
C GLN A 27 -21.06 2.42 -18.19
N ASP A 28 -20.47 1.26 -17.87
CA ASP A 28 -21.19 0.01 -17.62
C ASP A 28 -22.21 0.14 -16.48
N ALA A 29 -21.84 0.82 -15.39
CA ALA A 29 -22.75 1.07 -14.28
C ALA A 29 -23.89 2.04 -14.65
N TYR A 30 -23.61 3.05 -15.48
CA TYR A 30 -24.61 3.99 -15.99
C TYR A 30 -25.60 3.29 -16.92
N ASP A 31 -25.13 2.50 -17.88
CA ASP A 31 -25.97 1.77 -18.82
C ASP A 31 -26.84 0.73 -18.10
N THR A 32 -26.29 0.07 -17.08
CA THR A 32 -27.07 -0.81 -16.18
C THR A 32 -28.17 -0.04 -15.45
N ALA A 33 -27.86 1.14 -14.90
CA ALA A 33 -28.85 1.96 -14.20
C ALA A 33 -29.93 2.55 -15.13
N VAL A 34 -29.59 2.88 -16.37
CA VAL A 34 -30.57 3.27 -17.40
C VAL A 34 -31.47 2.09 -17.77
N ALA A 35 -30.91 0.91 -18.03
CA ALA A 35 -31.70 -0.28 -18.37
C ALA A 35 -32.68 -0.69 -17.26
N VAL A 36 -32.27 -0.58 -16.00
CA VAL A 36 -33.15 -0.81 -14.84
C VAL A 36 -34.19 0.31 -14.66
N TYR A 37 -33.86 1.55 -15.00
CA TYR A 37 -34.81 2.68 -14.96
C TYR A 37 -35.85 2.65 -16.09
N GLU A 38 -35.50 2.14 -17.27
CA GLU A 38 -36.42 1.97 -18.41
C GLU A 38 -37.28 0.69 -18.33
N ASN A 39 -36.94 -0.25 -17.44
CA ASN A 39 -37.68 -1.48 -17.23
C ASN A 39 -38.87 -1.26 -16.25
N GLU A 40 -40.10 -1.24 -16.78
CA GLU A 40 -41.33 -1.08 -15.99
C GLU A 40 -41.59 -2.25 -15.01
N GLU A 41 -40.96 -3.41 -15.20
CA GLU A 41 -41.03 -4.57 -14.30
C GLU A 41 -39.86 -4.65 -13.29
N ALA A 42 -38.95 -3.67 -13.27
CA ALA A 42 -37.79 -3.66 -12.38
C ALA A 42 -38.18 -3.69 -10.90
N THR A 43 -37.56 -4.59 -10.14
CA THR A 43 -37.76 -4.69 -8.70
C THR A 43 -37.03 -3.58 -7.95
N GLN A 44 -37.47 -3.25 -6.72
CA GLN A 44 -36.74 -2.29 -5.88
C GLN A 44 -35.31 -2.74 -5.58
N ASP A 45 -35.05 -4.04 -5.51
CA ASP A 45 -33.71 -4.58 -5.26
C ASP A 45 -32.79 -4.33 -6.46
N GLU A 46 -33.26 -4.53 -7.70
CA GLU A 46 -32.51 -4.18 -8.92
C GLU A 46 -32.23 -2.68 -9.03
N VAL A 47 -33.23 -1.84 -8.73
CA VAL A 47 -33.08 -0.37 -8.69
C VAL A 47 -32.05 0.05 -7.63
N ALA A 48 -32.07 -0.59 -6.46
CA ALA A 48 -31.12 -0.33 -5.38
C ALA A 48 -29.71 -0.79 -5.73
N GLU A 49 -29.55 -1.98 -6.31
CA GLU A 49 -28.25 -2.51 -6.76
C GLU A 49 -27.63 -1.65 -7.86
N ALA A 50 -28.39 -1.30 -8.90
CA ALA A 50 -27.91 -0.42 -9.96
C ALA A 50 -27.54 0.97 -9.43
N THR A 51 -28.32 1.51 -8.50
CA THR A 51 -28.00 2.79 -7.83
C THR A 51 -26.73 2.68 -6.96
N LEU A 52 -26.52 1.58 -6.26
CA LEU A 52 -25.30 1.35 -5.46
C LEU A 52 -24.06 1.23 -6.35
N ASN A 53 -24.14 0.45 -7.42
CA ASN A 53 -23.04 0.25 -8.37
C ASN A 53 -22.66 1.57 -9.06
N LEU A 54 -23.64 2.38 -9.47
CA LEU A 54 -23.42 3.69 -10.07
C LEU A 54 -22.76 4.68 -9.11
N ASN A 55 -23.22 4.74 -7.84
CA ASN A 55 -22.57 5.56 -6.82
C ASN A 55 -21.15 5.07 -6.50
N ALA A 56 -20.92 3.75 -6.48
CA ALA A 56 -19.61 3.18 -6.23
C ALA A 56 -18.61 3.56 -7.34
N ALA A 57 -19.02 3.47 -8.62
CA ALA A 57 -18.22 3.90 -9.75
C ALA A 57 -17.91 5.41 -9.69
N LEU A 58 -18.94 6.25 -9.44
CA LEU A 58 -18.77 7.69 -9.24
C LEU A 58 -17.78 8.04 -8.12
N ALA A 59 -17.78 7.28 -7.02
CA ALA A 59 -16.88 7.51 -5.89
C ALA A 59 -15.40 7.21 -6.18
N VAL A 60 -15.08 6.49 -7.26
CA VAL A 60 -13.70 6.27 -7.73
C VAL A 60 -13.23 7.39 -8.68
N MET A 61 -14.17 8.18 -9.22
CA MET A 61 -13.85 9.22 -10.20
C MET A 61 -13.07 10.38 -9.58
N ARG A 62 -11.82 10.54 -10.02
CA ARG A 62 -10.89 11.62 -9.62
C ARG A 62 -10.74 12.60 -10.77
N ARG A 63 -11.14 13.85 -10.56
CA ARG A 63 -10.95 14.92 -11.55
C ARG A 63 -9.47 15.16 -11.86
N VAL A 64 -9.18 15.56 -13.10
CA VAL A 64 -7.88 16.06 -13.54
C VAL A 64 -7.47 17.20 -12.61
N PRO A 65 -6.24 17.18 -12.07
CA PRO A 65 -5.78 18.22 -11.18
C PRO A 65 -5.69 19.59 -11.86
N SER A 66 -6.66 20.47 -11.58
CA SER A 66 -6.80 21.81 -12.17
C SER A 66 -5.96 22.88 -11.43
N ARG A 67 -6.00 24.14 -11.90
CA ARG A 67 -5.43 25.29 -11.16
C ARG A 67 -6.01 25.45 -9.76
N ASP A 68 -7.31 25.19 -9.60
CA ASP A 68 -7.97 25.31 -8.30
C ASP A 68 -7.59 24.14 -7.38
N ALA A 69 -7.46 22.93 -7.92
CA ALA A 69 -6.91 21.79 -7.17
C ALA A 69 -5.45 22.05 -6.73
N LEU A 70 -4.64 22.73 -7.54
CA LEU A 70 -3.28 23.14 -7.16
C LEU A 70 -3.33 24.17 -6.01
N ALA A 71 -4.30 25.09 -6.02
CA ALA A 71 -4.48 26.07 -4.96
C ALA A 71 -4.95 25.44 -3.64
N GLU A 72 -5.90 24.51 -3.69
CA GLU A 72 -6.34 23.74 -2.52
C GLU A 72 -5.21 22.89 -1.95
N LEU A 73 -4.49 22.14 -2.80
CA LEU A 73 -3.35 21.32 -2.38
C LEU A 73 -2.25 22.18 -1.76
N VAL A 74 -1.88 23.32 -2.37
CA VAL A 74 -0.91 24.27 -1.80
C VAL A 74 -1.37 24.77 -0.43
N ASN A 75 -2.65 25.07 -0.26
CA ASN A 75 -3.20 25.55 1.00
C ASN A 75 -3.16 24.45 2.08
N GLU A 76 -3.63 23.24 1.80
CA GLU A 76 -3.55 22.10 2.72
C GLU A 76 -2.10 21.83 3.15
N MET A 77 -1.20 21.76 2.16
CA MET A 77 0.20 21.41 2.36
C MET A 77 1.01 22.51 3.04
N SER A 78 0.65 23.78 2.86
CA SER A 78 1.26 24.92 3.58
C SER A 78 0.92 24.91 5.08
N ASN A 79 -0.20 24.30 5.47
CA ASN A 79 -0.60 24.12 6.86
C ASN A 79 0.05 22.89 7.53
N LYS A 80 0.85 22.11 6.79
CA LYS A 80 1.48 20.88 7.29
C LYS A 80 2.62 21.19 8.26
N ASP A 81 2.60 20.55 9.44
CA ASP A 81 3.65 20.72 10.46
C ASP A 81 4.98 20.07 10.04
N LEU A 82 5.85 20.89 9.44
CA LEU A 82 7.18 20.49 8.99
C LEU A 82 8.20 20.27 10.13
N SER A 83 7.86 20.60 11.38
CA SER A 83 8.77 20.45 12.54
C SER A 83 9.11 18.99 12.83
N LYS A 84 8.25 18.07 12.39
CA LYS A 84 8.42 16.62 12.52
C LYS A 84 9.32 16.02 11.43
N TYR A 85 9.82 16.80 10.46
CA TYR A 85 10.56 16.31 9.30
C TYR A 85 11.98 16.87 9.17
N THR A 86 12.91 16.04 8.66
CA THR A 86 14.33 16.40 8.53
C THR A 86 14.49 17.67 7.73
N SER A 87 15.43 18.54 8.12
CA SER A 87 15.62 19.84 7.48
C SER A 87 15.85 19.73 5.96
N ALA A 88 16.49 18.65 5.49
CA ALA A 88 16.71 18.38 4.08
C ALA A 88 15.40 18.06 3.33
N SER A 89 14.60 17.11 3.80
CA SER A 89 13.31 16.78 3.15
C SER A 89 12.29 17.90 3.29
N ALA A 90 12.25 18.57 4.45
CA ALA A 90 11.39 19.71 4.67
C ALA A 90 11.82 20.95 3.87
N ALA A 91 13.08 21.04 3.43
CA ALA A 91 13.50 22.05 2.47
C ALA A 91 12.98 21.72 1.06
N ALA A 92 13.17 20.48 0.58
CA ALA A 92 12.65 20.04 -0.72
C ALA A 92 11.12 20.24 -0.85
N PHE A 93 10.37 19.93 0.20
CA PHE A 93 8.92 20.17 0.25
C PHE A 93 8.53 21.65 0.23
N ARG A 94 9.29 22.52 0.92
CA ARG A 94 9.09 23.98 0.84
C ARG A 94 9.41 24.52 -0.56
N THR A 95 10.41 23.97 -1.24
CA THR A 95 10.72 24.31 -2.63
C THR A 95 9.56 23.94 -3.55
N ALA A 96 9.02 22.72 -3.45
CA ALA A 96 7.86 22.30 -4.22
C ALA A 96 6.62 23.18 -3.96
N LEU A 97 6.36 23.56 -2.70
CA LEU A 97 5.32 24.53 -2.36
C LEU A 97 5.55 25.92 -2.96
N GLN A 98 6.80 26.36 -3.03
CA GLN A 98 7.15 27.65 -3.64
C GLN A 98 6.99 27.63 -5.16
N GLU A 99 7.38 26.53 -5.83
CA GLU A 99 7.18 26.33 -7.27
C GLU A 99 5.69 26.23 -7.62
N ALA A 100 4.91 25.52 -6.82
CA ALA A 100 3.46 25.45 -6.93
C ALA A 100 2.78 26.83 -6.78
N ASN A 101 3.15 27.60 -5.75
CA ASN A 101 2.69 28.99 -5.58
C ASN A 101 3.10 29.89 -6.76
N ALA A 102 4.32 29.73 -7.30
CA ALA A 102 4.78 30.48 -8.46
C ALA A 102 3.99 30.12 -9.73
N GLY A 103 3.60 28.85 -9.89
CA GLY A 103 2.68 28.41 -10.93
C GLY A 103 1.29 29.03 -10.79
N LEU A 104 0.73 29.05 -9.59
CA LEU A 104 -0.56 29.70 -9.31
C LEU A 104 -0.50 31.21 -9.59
N ALA A 105 0.60 31.87 -9.24
CA ALA A 105 0.81 33.29 -9.53
C ALA A 105 0.99 33.61 -11.03
N ASN A 106 1.33 32.61 -11.86
CA ASN A 106 1.40 32.77 -13.31
C ASN A 106 -0.02 32.68 -13.93
N PRO A 107 -0.53 33.74 -14.59
CA PRO A 107 -1.84 33.70 -15.24
C PRO A 107 -1.89 32.79 -16.49
N ASN A 108 -0.74 32.35 -17.00
CA ASN A 108 -0.63 31.45 -18.16
C ASN A 108 -0.29 29.99 -17.78
N LEU A 109 -0.60 29.56 -16.55
CA LEU A 109 -0.40 28.15 -16.17
C LEU A 109 -1.41 27.27 -16.91
N THR A 110 -0.92 26.43 -17.82
CA THR A 110 -1.72 25.39 -18.47
C THR A 110 -2.00 24.23 -17.51
N GLU A 111 -3.05 23.44 -17.79
CA GLU A 111 -3.42 22.27 -17.00
C GLU A 111 -2.29 21.23 -16.92
N GLU A 112 -1.54 21.00 -18.01
CA GLU A 112 -0.33 20.15 -17.98
C GLU A 112 0.71 20.64 -16.96
N LYS A 113 0.88 21.96 -16.83
CA LYS A 113 1.82 22.55 -15.86
C LYS A 113 1.24 22.57 -14.45
N ALA A 114 -0.07 22.73 -14.28
CA ALA A 114 -0.74 22.56 -12.99
C ALA A 114 -0.57 21.11 -12.49
N LYS A 115 -0.86 20.12 -13.34
CA LYS A 115 -0.65 18.69 -13.07
C LYS A 115 0.80 18.38 -12.69
N ALA A 116 1.78 18.87 -13.45
CA ALA A 116 3.20 18.64 -13.13
C ALA A 116 3.62 19.24 -11.78
N LEU A 117 3.05 20.38 -11.37
CA LEU A 117 3.29 20.98 -10.06
C LEU A 117 2.60 20.21 -8.93
N ILE A 118 1.43 19.60 -9.20
CA ILE A 118 0.73 18.73 -8.25
C ILE A 118 1.50 17.43 -8.04
N GLU A 119 1.89 16.73 -9.12
CA GLU A 119 2.74 15.53 -9.04
C GLU A 119 4.07 15.82 -8.33
N GLY A 120 4.66 17.00 -8.57
CA GLY A 120 5.86 17.47 -7.87
C GLY A 120 5.64 17.70 -6.38
N LEU A 121 4.49 18.26 -5.98
CA LEU A 121 4.10 18.44 -4.58
C LEU A 121 3.83 17.11 -3.86
N GLU A 122 3.08 16.20 -4.48
CA GLU A 122 2.82 14.86 -3.95
C GLU A 122 4.14 14.08 -3.80
N THR A 123 5.00 14.10 -4.83
CA THR A 123 6.34 13.47 -4.77
C THR A 123 7.19 14.08 -3.65
N ALA A 124 7.15 15.40 -3.45
CA ALA A 124 7.87 16.04 -2.36
C ALA A 124 7.27 15.70 -0.99
N GLU A 125 5.95 15.46 -0.90
CA GLU A 125 5.27 14.96 0.30
C GLU A 125 5.74 13.55 0.67
N GLU A 126 5.77 12.63 -0.30
CA GLU A 126 6.22 11.25 -0.09
C GLU A 126 7.70 11.19 0.34
N ASN A 127 8.51 12.13 -0.14
CA ASN A 127 9.91 12.26 0.24
C ASN A 127 10.14 12.97 1.60
N LEU A 128 9.10 13.38 2.32
CA LEU A 128 9.20 13.92 3.69
C LEU A 128 9.63 12.84 4.69
N LYS A 129 10.89 12.90 5.13
CA LYS A 129 11.48 12.00 6.14
C LYS A 129 11.38 12.63 7.53
N THR A 130 11.03 11.88 8.56
CA THR A 130 10.83 12.42 9.92
C THR A 130 12.14 12.71 10.67
N VAL A 131 12.15 13.72 11.56
CA VAL A 131 13.27 13.98 12.48
C VAL A 131 13.29 12.91 13.57
N SER A 132 13.94 11.78 13.30
CA SER A 132 14.40 10.90 14.37
C SER A 132 15.57 11.56 15.12
N LYS A 133 15.42 11.80 16.43
CA LYS A 133 16.48 12.38 17.28
C LYS A 133 16.65 11.61 18.59
N GLY A 134 17.60 10.66 18.58
CA GLY A 134 18.08 9.91 19.76
C GLY A 134 17.33 8.59 20.03
N SER A 135 17.96 7.50 20.46
CA SER A 135 19.36 7.31 20.84
C SER A 135 19.83 5.86 20.67
N GLY A 136 21.13 5.72 20.38
CA GLY A 136 21.92 4.53 20.60
C GLY A 136 23.39 4.76 20.23
N SER A 137 24.19 5.29 21.16
CA SER A 137 25.66 5.40 21.00
C SER A 137 26.31 4.02 21.06
N GLY A 138 27.33 3.80 20.23
CA GLY A 138 28.08 2.54 20.15
C GLY A 138 29.43 2.72 19.47
N SER A 139 30.30 3.56 20.04
CA SER A 139 31.68 3.75 19.56
C SER A 139 32.63 2.70 20.16
N SER A 140 33.37 1.96 19.32
CA SER A 140 34.78 1.55 19.60
C SER A 140 35.41 0.74 18.45
N SER A 141 36.22 1.43 17.64
CA SER A 141 37.64 1.14 17.36
C SER A 141 38.20 -0.32 17.27
N THR A 142 38.97 -0.55 16.19
CA THR A 142 40.29 -1.24 16.17
C THR A 142 40.40 -2.76 15.88
N SER A 143 40.75 -3.03 14.60
CA SER A 143 41.85 -3.91 14.11
C SER A 143 41.87 -5.44 14.28
N ASN A 144 42.08 -6.11 13.13
CA ASN A 144 42.86 -7.33 12.84
C ASN A 144 42.83 -8.55 13.79
N ARG A 145 42.43 -9.72 13.25
CA ARG A 145 43.32 -10.90 12.99
C ARG A 145 42.58 -12.12 12.39
N ARG A 146 43.21 -12.81 11.41
CA ARG A 146 43.06 -14.26 11.13
C ARG A 146 43.83 -15.05 12.22
N PRO A 147 43.45 -16.27 12.63
CA PRO A 147 43.72 -17.54 11.90
C PRO A 147 42.56 -18.59 11.95
N THR A 148 42.27 -19.40 10.92
CA THR A 148 42.79 -20.75 10.55
C THR A 148 42.67 -21.91 11.57
N ALA A 149 41.78 -22.87 11.26
CA ALA A 149 41.89 -24.36 11.31
C ALA A 149 42.30 -25.12 12.60
N SER A 150 41.62 -26.24 12.91
CA SER A 150 42.15 -27.63 12.81
C SER A 150 41.18 -28.73 13.31
N THR A 151 41.06 -29.85 12.55
CA THR A 151 41.06 -31.31 12.89
C THR A 151 40.44 -31.86 14.21
N SER A 152 39.85 -33.07 14.34
CA SER A 152 39.80 -34.36 13.58
C SER A 152 38.43 -35.06 13.82
N GLY A 153 38.08 -36.32 13.46
CA GLY A 153 38.72 -37.41 12.70
C GLY A 153 38.46 -38.83 13.31
N GLU A 154 37.76 -39.71 12.56
CA GLU A 154 37.62 -41.20 12.68
C GLU A 154 37.15 -41.85 14.02
N GLY A 155 36.39 -42.96 14.10
CA GLY A 155 35.71 -43.87 13.16
C GLY A 155 34.96 -44.96 14.00
N THR A 156 33.89 -45.64 13.57
CA THR A 156 33.93 -46.94 12.82
C THR A 156 32.52 -47.57 12.73
N ALA A 157 32.21 -48.28 11.63
CA ALA A 157 31.18 -49.36 11.46
C ALA A 157 29.66 -49.04 11.70
N VAL A 158 28.66 -49.53 10.93
CA VAL A 158 28.59 -50.44 9.75
C VAL A 158 27.32 -50.21 8.89
N ALA A 159 27.45 -50.49 7.58
CA ALA A 159 26.45 -51.09 6.65
C ALA A 159 25.06 -50.45 6.39
N VAL A 160 25.05 -49.49 5.45
CA VAL A 160 24.20 -49.40 4.24
C VAL A 160 22.94 -50.29 4.11
N SER A 161 21.80 -49.63 3.82
CA SER A 161 20.89 -50.05 2.73
C SER A 161 20.37 -48.81 1.97
N ASN A 162 20.28 -48.90 0.64
CA ASN A 162 20.07 -47.76 -0.27
C ASN A 162 18.77 -46.96 -0.01
N GLY A 163 18.91 -45.64 0.04
CA GLY A 163 17.80 -44.69 -0.07
C GLY A 163 18.30 -43.26 0.04
N ALA A 164 18.33 -42.53 -1.09
CA ALA A 164 18.82 -41.14 -1.12
C ALA A 164 17.83 -40.19 -0.43
N SER A 165 17.96 -40.07 0.90
CA SER A 165 17.18 -39.13 1.70
C SER A 165 17.91 -37.80 1.81
N ALA A 166 17.63 -36.89 0.88
CA ALA A 166 18.01 -35.49 1.04
C ALA A 166 17.44 -34.96 2.37
N VAL A 167 18.24 -34.18 3.12
CA VAL A 167 17.75 -33.50 4.33
C VAL A 167 16.70 -32.49 3.88
N ALA A 168 15.43 -32.85 4.03
CA ALA A 168 14.31 -32.04 3.57
C ALA A 168 14.34 -30.68 4.29
N LYS A 169 14.56 -29.61 3.52
CA LYS A 169 14.56 -28.24 4.02
C LYS A 169 13.22 -27.96 4.69
N ALA A 170 13.23 -27.50 5.94
CA ALA A 170 12.01 -27.24 6.69
C ALA A 170 11.09 -26.26 5.94
N ALA A 171 9.77 -26.49 6.06
CA ALA A 171 8.78 -25.58 5.52
C ALA A 171 8.91 -24.19 6.15
N SER A 172 8.75 -23.12 5.37
CA SER A 172 8.71 -21.75 5.90
C SER A 172 7.82 -20.86 5.04
N VAL A 173 7.57 -19.64 5.50
CA VAL A 173 6.81 -18.61 4.76
C VAL A 173 7.75 -17.48 4.38
N VAL A 174 7.64 -16.98 3.15
CA VAL A 174 8.36 -15.81 2.64
C VAL A 174 7.35 -14.72 2.30
N SER A 175 7.52 -13.54 2.87
CA SER A 175 6.77 -12.34 2.50
C SER A 175 7.42 -11.64 1.31
N ASP A 176 6.61 -11.06 0.43
CA ASP A 176 7.06 -10.05 -0.53
C ASP A 176 7.61 -8.79 0.16
N THR A 177 6.98 -8.38 1.26
CA THR A 177 7.34 -7.17 2.01
C THR A 177 7.92 -7.51 3.37
N THR A 178 9.24 -7.39 3.47
CA THR A 178 10.06 -7.62 4.68
C THR A 178 10.62 -6.32 5.28
N ILE A 179 10.46 -5.20 4.59
CA ILE A 179 10.90 -3.86 5.04
C ILE A 179 9.78 -3.24 5.89
N ASN A 180 10.15 -2.55 6.98
CA ASN A 180 9.19 -1.79 7.77
C ASN A 180 8.72 -0.56 6.99
N PHE A 181 7.41 -0.28 6.97
CA PHE A 181 6.84 0.85 6.22
C PHE A 181 5.75 1.57 7.00
N THR A 182 5.38 2.75 6.52
CA THR A 182 4.29 3.58 7.07
C THR A 182 3.13 3.60 6.09
N MET A 183 1.90 3.48 6.58
CA MET A 183 0.68 3.45 5.78
C MET A 183 -0.35 4.44 6.34
N LYS A 184 -0.88 5.36 5.52
CA LYS A 184 -1.89 6.35 5.94
C LYS A 184 -3.08 5.64 6.61
N ARG A 185 -3.62 6.19 7.71
CA ARG A 185 -4.84 5.67 8.34
C ARG A 185 -6.00 5.56 7.32
N GLY A 186 -6.74 4.46 7.34
CA GLY A 186 -7.81 4.15 6.39
C GLY A 186 -7.34 3.42 5.12
N SER A 187 -6.08 3.58 4.72
CA SER A 187 -5.51 2.86 3.58
C SER A 187 -5.36 1.36 3.86
N ALA A 188 -5.28 0.59 2.77
CA ALA A 188 -5.07 -0.85 2.81
C ALA A 188 -3.82 -1.26 2.02
N TYR A 189 -3.21 -2.38 2.41
CA TYR A 189 -2.06 -2.97 1.72
C TYR A 189 -2.22 -4.48 1.60
N CYS A 190 -1.85 -5.04 0.44
CA CYS A 190 -1.91 -6.49 0.19
C CYS A 190 -0.52 -7.10 0.29
N PHE A 191 -0.34 -8.03 1.24
CA PHE A 191 0.84 -8.88 1.37
C PHE A 191 0.67 -10.17 0.58
N LYS A 192 1.76 -10.63 -0.05
CA LYS A 192 1.88 -11.98 -0.58
C LYS A 192 2.78 -12.84 0.30
N MET A 193 2.24 -13.97 0.76
CA MET A 193 2.91 -14.93 1.63
C MET A 193 3.10 -16.25 0.88
N THR A 194 4.32 -16.53 0.44
CA THR A 194 4.68 -17.75 -0.29
C THR A 194 5.13 -18.84 0.68
N VAL A 195 4.47 -20.01 0.67
CA VAL A 195 4.92 -21.18 1.44
C VAL A 195 5.97 -21.97 0.66
N VAL A 196 7.17 -22.09 1.22
CA VAL A 196 8.31 -22.81 0.63
C VAL A 196 8.58 -24.11 1.39
N ASN A 197 8.93 -25.18 0.68
CA ASN A 197 9.19 -26.54 1.21
C ASN A 197 8.05 -27.15 2.07
N GLY A 198 6.82 -26.63 1.93
CA GLY A 198 5.65 -27.04 2.72
C GLY A 198 4.40 -27.15 1.87
N SER A 199 4.36 -28.14 0.97
CA SER A 199 3.21 -28.39 0.09
C SER A 199 1.92 -28.54 0.90
N ASN A 200 0.87 -27.80 0.50
CA ASN A 200 -0.45 -27.77 1.15
C ASN A 200 -0.51 -27.29 2.61
N LEU A 201 0.58 -26.74 3.18
CA LEU A 201 0.47 -26.03 4.46
C LEU A 201 -0.21 -24.67 4.26
N THR A 202 -1.12 -24.33 5.18
CA THR A 202 -1.79 -23.02 5.22
C THR A 202 -1.16 -22.17 6.33
N PRO A 203 -0.61 -20.98 6.02
CA PRO A 203 -0.09 -20.09 7.04
C PRO A 203 -1.23 -19.37 7.76
N SER A 204 -1.10 -19.24 9.08
CA SER A 204 -1.92 -18.32 9.88
C SER A 204 -1.27 -16.94 9.82
N PHE A 205 -1.94 -15.97 9.22
CA PHE A 205 -1.48 -14.58 9.13
C PHE A 205 -2.08 -13.74 10.27
N THR A 206 -1.24 -13.04 11.03
CA THR A 206 -1.66 -12.27 12.20
C THR A 206 -0.88 -10.97 12.34
N VAL A 207 -1.40 -10.06 13.16
CA VAL A 207 -0.74 -8.79 13.52
C VAL A 207 -0.62 -8.70 15.04
N GLY A 208 0.46 -8.06 15.51
CA GLY A 208 0.71 -7.91 16.95
C GLY A 208 -0.35 -7.08 17.69
N ASN A 209 -1.01 -6.14 17.02
CA ASN A 209 -2.11 -5.35 17.58
C ASN A 209 -3.26 -5.17 16.57
N GLY A 210 -4.35 -5.91 16.80
CA GLY A 210 -5.57 -5.90 15.99
C GLY A 210 -6.41 -4.61 16.06
N ASN A 211 -6.00 -3.62 16.85
CA ASN A 211 -6.58 -2.27 16.84
C ASN A 211 -5.78 -1.30 15.96
N VAL A 212 -4.51 -1.65 15.64
CA VAL A 212 -3.63 -0.85 14.77
C VAL A 212 -3.78 -1.27 13.31
N LEU A 213 -3.79 -2.59 13.05
CA LEU A 213 -4.15 -3.16 11.76
C LEU A 213 -5.34 -4.12 11.91
N LYS A 214 -6.28 -4.07 10.96
CA LYS A 214 -7.20 -5.19 10.69
C LYS A 214 -6.65 -6.04 9.55
N THR A 215 -6.95 -7.34 9.55
CA THR A 215 -6.45 -8.32 8.58
C THR A 215 -7.60 -9.02 7.89
N GLN A 216 -7.52 -9.21 6.57
CA GLN A 216 -8.49 -9.93 5.75
C GLN A 216 -7.74 -10.89 4.83
N PHE A 217 -8.19 -12.14 4.72
CA PHE A 217 -7.70 -13.05 3.68
C PHE A 217 -8.36 -12.69 2.33
N VAL A 218 -7.58 -12.65 1.25
CA VAL A 218 -8.06 -12.27 -0.08
C VAL A 218 -8.17 -13.49 -0.99
N ALA A 219 -7.07 -14.21 -1.22
CA ALA A 219 -7.00 -15.31 -2.17
C ALA A 219 -5.82 -16.24 -1.90
N LYS A 220 -5.86 -17.43 -2.49
CA LYS A 220 -4.73 -18.37 -2.58
C LYS A 220 -4.51 -18.76 -4.04
N VAL A 221 -3.27 -18.67 -4.52
CA VAL A 221 -2.87 -19.10 -5.86
C VAL A 221 -1.64 -20.02 -5.72
N GLY A 222 -1.84 -21.33 -5.90
CA GLY A 222 -0.77 -22.31 -5.66
C GLY A 222 -0.28 -22.29 -4.20
N ASN A 223 0.98 -21.91 -4.00
CA ASN A 223 1.60 -21.74 -2.68
C ASN A 223 1.58 -20.29 -2.16
N ASP A 224 1.08 -19.33 -2.95
CA ASP A 224 0.99 -17.92 -2.58
C ASP A 224 -0.36 -17.62 -1.93
N TYR A 225 -0.33 -17.00 -0.76
CA TYR A 225 -1.50 -16.57 0.02
C TYR A 225 -1.51 -15.05 0.11
N TYR A 226 -2.62 -14.43 -0.26
CA TYR A 226 -2.79 -12.98 -0.31
C TYR A 226 -3.61 -12.50 0.88
N TYR A 227 -3.06 -11.56 1.66
CA TYR A 227 -3.70 -10.98 2.84
C TYR A 227 -3.72 -9.46 2.75
N ARG A 228 -4.90 -8.87 2.90
CA ARG A 228 -5.07 -7.41 2.96
C ARG A 228 -5.02 -6.95 4.41
N VAL A 229 -4.26 -5.92 4.69
CA VAL A 229 -4.28 -5.20 5.98
C VAL A 229 -4.88 -3.82 5.82
N TYR A 230 -5.54 -3.32 6.86
CA TYR A 230 -6.14 -1.97 6.89
C TYR A 230 -5.62 -1.20 8.09
N ALA A 231 -5.16 0.05 7.89
CA ALA A 231 -4.68 0.91 8.97
C ALA A 231 -5.83 1.52 9.77
N THR A 232 -6.11 0.97 10.95
CA THR A 232 -7.18 1.45 11.85
C THR A 232 -6.67 2.12 13.12
N GLY A 233 -5.37 2.01 13.41
CA GLY A 233 -4.71 2.64 14.55
C GLY A 233 -4.65 4.17 14.45
N THR A 234 -4.30 4.83 15.56
CA THR A 234 -3.96 6.26 15.51
C THR A 234 -2.61 6.45 14.83
N PRO A 235 -2.39 7.56 14.09
CA PRO A 235 -1.08 7.94 13.58
C PRO A 235 0.03 7.81 14.62
N GLY A 236 1.18 7.26 14.21
CA GLY A 236 2.32 6.95 15.08
C GLY A 236 2.26 5.60 15.80
N GLN A 237 1.14 4.86 15.75
CA GLN A 237 1.09 3.49 16.28
C GLN A 237 1.69 2.48 15.29
N SER A 238 2.47 1.52 15.79
CA SER A 238 3.10 0.48 14.98
C SER A 238 2.71 -0.92 15.44
N THR A 239 2.59 -1.86 14.51
CA THR A 239 2.41 -3.29 14.81
C THR A 239 3.25 -4.16 13.89
N GLY A 240 3.74 -5.28 14.41
CA GLY A 240 4.34 -6.32 13.58
C GLY A 240 3.29 -7.07 12.75
N VAL A 241 3.71 -7.55 11.59
CA VAL A 241 3.00 -8.51 10.74
C VAL A 241 3.71 -9.86 10.84
N TYR A 242 2.95 -10.92 11.06
CA TYR A 242 3.47 -12.25 11.39
C TYR A 242 2.77 -13.35 10.58
N THR A 243 3.48 -14.45 10.32
CA THR A 243 2.85 -15.71 9.92
C THR A 243 3.32 -16.87 10.77
N THR A 244 2.42 -17.81 11.04
CA THR A 244 2.71 -19.06 11.77
C THR A 244 2.31 -20.25 10.91
N LEU A 245 3.20 -21.23 10.73
CA LEU A 245 2.85 -22.53 10.13
C LEU A 245 2.47 -23.53 11.23
N PRO A 246 1.64 -24.55 10.91
CA PRO A 246 1.32 -25.62 11.87
C PRO A 246 2.57 -26.26 12.46
N GLY A 247 2.66 -26.31 13.79
CA GLY A 247 3.82 -26.87 14.50
C GLY A 247 5.08 -25.99 14.53
N GLN A 248 5.01 -24.73 14.09
CA GLN A 248 6.14 -23.79 14.13
C GLN A 248 5.85 -22.55 14.98
N ASN A 249 6.92 -21.83 15.33
CA ASN A 249 6.82 -20.52 15.97
C ASN A 249 6.38 -19.44 14.97
N ALA A 250 5.76 -18.37 15.47
CA ALA A 250 5.39 -17.22 14.66
C ALA A 250 6.64 -16.49 14.12
N VAL A 251 6.69 -16.25 12.81
CA VAL A 251 7.75 -15.50 12.13
C VAL A 251 7.27 -14.09 11.85
N LYS A 252 8.03 -13.08 12.27
CA LYS A 252 7.77 -11.67 11.94
C LYS A 252 8.35 -11.35 10.55
N HIS A 253 7.55 -10.73 9.69
CA HIS A 253 8.00 -10.28 8.36
C HIS A 253 8.41 -8.82 8.35
N CYS A 254 7.55 -7.94 8.88
CA CYS A 254 7.80 -6.50 8.91
C CYS A 254 7.05 -5.84 10.08
N THR A 255 7.21 -4.53 10.19
CA THR A 255 6.46 -3.65 11.10
C THR A 255 5.79 -2.58 10.26
N VAL A 256 4.48 -2.44 10.43
CA VAL A 256 3.69 -1.39 9.78
C VAL A 256 3.39 -0.33 10.81
N THR A 257 3.68 0.92 10.48
CA THR A 257 3.31 2.11 11.26
C THR A 257 2.12 2.79 10.60
N VAL A 258 1.15 3.23 11.38
CA VAL A 258 0.08 4.08 10.86
C VAL A 258 0.61 5.50 10.72
N GLY A 259 0.51 6.06 9.51
CA GLY A 259 0.83 7.45 9.18
C GLY A 259 -0.35 8.38 9.45
#